data_AF-A0A4U9HJ65-F1
#
_entry.id   AF-A0A4U9HJ65-F1
#
_cell.length_a   1.000
_cell.length_b   1.000
_cell.length_c   1.000
_cell.angle_alpha   90.00
_cell.angle_beta   90.00
_cell.angle_gamma   90.00
#
_symmetry.space_group_name_H-M   'P 1'
#
loop_
_entity.id
_entity.type
_entity.pdbx_description
1 polymer ?
#
loop_
_entity_poly.entity_id
_entity_poly.type
_entity_poly.pdbx_seq_one_letter_code
_entity_poly.pdbx_strand_id
1 'polypeptide(L)'
;MLLLGGVFIYVVATGINDVTKYTESDFFNYRILTDKEIAQAPRISPDYVFVSQPGMGMAPSNAIIFQRVADVEPLRAYLQGLGYHRDKRRLGANEVWLQQERDGGAIFYLSFDRGTGEAVLTKVQND
;
A
#
# COMPACT_ATOMS: atom_id res chain seq x y z
N MET A 1 -21.88 -23.85 7.16
CA MET A 1 -21.76 -23.13 5.87
C MET A 1 -20.38 -22.52 5.80
N LEU A 2 -19.60 -22.89 4.78
CA LEU A 2 -18.26 -22.36 4.54
C LEU A 2 -18.40 -21.11 3.67
N LEU A 3 -18.14 -19.91 4.22
CA LEU A 3 -18.10 -18.69 3.43
C LEU A 3 -16.71 -18.53 2.81
N LEU A 4 -16.58 -18.99 1.57
CA LEU A 4 -15.57 -18.54 0.62
C LEU A 4 -15.89 -17.07 0.27
N GLY A 5 -15.04 -16.12 0.66
CA GLY A 5 -15.27 -14.71 0.35
C GLY A 5 -14.15 -13.82 0.85
N GLY A 6 -13.13 -13.61 0.03
CA GLY A 6 -12.02 -12.70 0.29
C GLY A 6 -10.84 -13.12 -0.57
N VAL A 7 -10.57 -12.36 -1.63
CA VAL A 7 -9.58 -12.65 -2.67
C VAL A 7 -8.22 -12.99 -2.05
N PHE A 8 -7.68 -14.14 -2.48
CA PHE A 8 -6.43 -14.71 -2.06
C PHE A 8 -5.26 -13.72 -2.24
N ILE A 9 -4.42 -13.67 -1.22
CA ILE A 9 -3.05 -13.15 -1.19
C ILE A 9 -2.33 -13.55 -2.49
N TYR A 10 -1.96 -12.58 -3.33
CA TYR A 10 -1.03 -12.83 -4.44
C TYR A 10 0.34 -12.23 -4.17
N VAL A 11 0.95 -12.58 -3.03
CA VAL A 11 2.41 -12.77 -2.91
C VAL A 11 2.68 -13.70 -1.72
N VAL A 12 2.55 -15.03 -1.88
CA VAL A 12 3.48 -16.06 -1.34
C VAL A 12 3.16 -17.39 -2.05
N ALA A 13 3.49 -17.55 -3.34
CA ALA A 13 3.40 -18.87 -4.00
C ALA A 13 4.22 -19.02 -5.30
N THR A 14 5.16 -18.12 -5.57
CA THR A 14 6.25 -18.39 -6.51
C THR A 14 7.53 -18.12 -5.74
N GLY A 15 8.48 -19.06 -5.75
CA GLY A 15 9.78 -18.90 -5.10
C GLY A 15 10.65 -17.85 -5.77
N ILE A 16 10.20 -16.59 -5.77
CA ILE A 16 10.89 -15.41 -6.27
C ILE A 16 11.06 -14.47 -5.07
N ASN A 17 12.31 -14.33 -4.63
CA ASN A 17 12.76 -13.95 -3.28
C ASN A 17 12.90 -12.45 -3.01
N ASP A 18 12.04 -11.57 -3.54
CA ASP A 18 12.42 -10.14 -3.57
C ASP A 18 11.50 -9.20 -2.78
N VAL A 19 10.47 -9.70 -2.11
CA VAL A 19 9.67 -8.85 -1.21
C VAL A 19 10.30 -8.79 0.17
N THR A 20 10.69 -7.58 0.59
CA THR A 20 11.25 -7.34 1.93
C THR A 20 10.18 -6.76 2.84
N LYS A 21 9.84 -7.46 3.92
CA LYS A 21 8.96 -6.98 4.99
C LYS A 21 9.81 -6.50 6.18
N TYR A 22 9.47 -5.36 6.74
CA TYR A 22 10.24 -4.76 7.83
C TYR A 22 9.40 -3.76 8.63
N THR A 23 9.93 -3.32 9.75
CA THR A 23 9.33 -2.34 10.67
C THR A 23 10.27 -1.14 10.86
N GLU A 24 9.84 -0.12 11.59
CA GLU A 24 10.71 1.03 11.90
C GLU A 24 11.93 0.65 12.75
N SER A 25 11.83 -0.42 13.56
CA SER A 25 12.97 -0.93 14.33
C SER A 25 14.05 -1.57 13.46
N ASP A 26 13.72 -1.98 12.23
CA ASP A 26 14.68 -2.44 11.23
C ASP A 26 15.34 -1.23 10.55
N PHE A 27 16.08 -0.44 11.34
CA PHE A 27 16.55 0.91 10.97
C PHE A 27 17.13 1.02 9.56
N PHE A 28 18.00 0.09 9.16
CA PHE A 28 18.62 0.10 7.83
C PHE A 28 17.59 -0.14 6.72
N ASN A 29 16.76 -1.17 6.85
CA ASN A 29 15.72 -1.47 5.86
C ASN A 29 14.72 -0.32 5.77
N TYR A 30 14.26 0.20 6.91
CA TYR A 30 13.36 1.34 6.95
C TYR A 30 13.95 2.57 6.26
N ARG A 31 15.23 2.89 6.53
CA ARG A 31 15.88 4.07 5.98
C ARG A 31 16.19 3.98 4.49
N ILE A 32 16.50 2.78 3.99
CA ILE A 32 16.96 2.55 2.62
C ILE A 32 15.79 2.23 1.68
N LEU A 33 14.83 1.42 2.14
CA LEU A 33 13.82 0.81 1.29
C LEU A 33 12.48 1.57 1.29
N THR A 34 12.20 2.40 2.29
CA THR A 34 10.88 3.03 2.42
C THR A 34 10.76 4.28 1.56
N ASP A 35 9.79 4.30 0.66
CA ASP A 35 9.43 5.53 -0.04
C ASP A 35 8.98 6.62 0.95
N LYS A 36 9.40 7.88 0.73
CA LYS A 36 9.13 8.99 1.65
C LYS A 36 7.64 9.19 1.92
N GLU A 37 6.78 9.05 0.91
CA GLU A 37 5.34 9.24 1.08
C GLU A 37 4.68 8.04 1.78
N ILE A 38 5.27 6.84 1.70
CA ILE A 38 4.84 5.69 2.50
C ILE A 38 5.32 5.84 3.95
N ALA A 39 6.56 6.29 4.17
CA ALA A 39 7.11 6.56 5.50
C ALA A 39 6.33 7.66 6.25
N GLN A 40 5.72 8.61 5.53
CA GLN A 40 4.96 9.73 6.11
C GLN A 40 3.45 9.45 6.25
N ALA A 41 2.95 8.31 5.77
CA ALA A 41 1.54 7.97 5.89
C ALA A 41 1.08 7.89 7.36
N PRO A 42 -0.11 8.39 7.73
CA PRO A 42 -0.56 8.35 9.12
C PRO A 42 -0.64 6.91 9.64
N ARG A 43 -0.16 6.68 10.86
CA ARG A 43 -0.24 5.36 11.50
C ARG A 43 -1.64 5.17 12.07
N ILE A 44 -2.52 4.54 11.28
CA ILE A 44 -3.94 4.34 11.64
C ILE A 44 -4.18 3.13 12.55
N SER A 45 -3.12 2.38 12.86
CA SER A 45 -3.10 1.28 13.82
C SER A 45 -1.67 1.15 14.40
N PRO A 46 -1.50 0.67 15.64
CA PRO A 46 -0.18 0.29 16.17
C PRO A 46 0.38 -0.98 15.53
N ASP A 47 -0.46 -1.74 14.83
CA ASP A 47 -0.10 -3.01 14.20
C ASP A 47 0.08 -2.82 12.70
N TYR A 48 1.33 -2.65 12.29
CA TYR A 48 1.67 -2.41 10.89
C TYR A 48 3.06 -2.91 10.51
N VAL A 49 3.24 -3.15 9.21
CA VAL A 49 4.52 -3.51 8.60
C VAL A 49 4.71 -2.76 7.28
N PHE A 50 5.96 -2.47 6.95
CA PHE A 50 6.34 -1.96 5.63
C PHE A 50 6.69 -3.12 4.71
N VAL A 51 6.47 -2.90 3.41
CA VAL A 51 6.79 -3.86 2.36
C VAL A 51 7.48 -3.10 1.22
N SER A 52 8.66 -3.57 0.82
CA SER A 52 9.35 -3.10 -0.39
C SER A 52 9.43 -4.24 -1.39
N GLN A 53 9.03 -3.96 -2.62
CA GLN A 53 9.12 -4.89 -3.75
C GLN A 53 9.91 -4.21 -4.89
N PRO A 54 11.12 -4.70 -5.22
CA PRO A 54 11.89 -4.20 -6.34
C PRO A 54 11.22 -4.63 -7.64
N GLY A 55 11.33 -3.76 -8.65
CA GLY A 55 10.68 -3.93 -9.94
C GLY A 55 11.40 -4.97 -10.79
N MET A 56 11.08 -6.25 -10.62
CA MET A 56 11.59 -7.32 -11.48
C MET A 56 10.66 -7.57 -12.68
N GLY A 57 10.64 -6.64 -13.63
CA GLY A 57 9.76 -6.69 -14.82
C GLY A 57 8.33 -6.20 -14.58
N MET A 58 8.05 -5.72 -13.37
CA MET A 58 6.90 -4.91 -12.99
C MET A 58 7.41 -3.62 -12.35
N ALA A 59 6.58 -2.58 -12.32
CA ALA A 59 6.91 -1.33 -11.64
C ALA A 59 7.23 -1.57 -10.15
N PRO A 60 8.33 -1.01 -9.60
CA PRO A 60 8.67 -1.15 -8.19
C PRO A 60 7.59 -0.54 -7.30
N SER A 61 7.40 -1.12 -6.11
CA SER A 61 6.39 -0.65 -5.18
C SER A 61 6.83 -0.65 -3.72
N ASN A 62 6.19 0.21 -2.96
CA ASN A 62 6.39 0.38 -1.53
C ASN A 62 5.02 0.46 -0.86
N ALA A 63 4.84 -0.25 0.25
CA ALA A 63 3.55 -0.31 0.93
C ALA A 63 3.70 -0.28 2.46
N ILE A 64 2.62 0.17 3.10
CA ILE A 64 2.38 -0.03 4.53
C ILE A 64 1.07 -0.81 4.69
N ILE A 65 1.14 -1.90 5.46
CA ILE A 65 0.01 -2.79 5.74
C ILE A 65 -0.34 -2.60 7.21
N PHE A 66 -1.59 -2.26 7.49
CA PHE A 66 -2.14 -2.10 8.84
C PHE A 66 -3.11 -3.24 9.15
N GLN A 67 -3.11 -3.68 10.40
CA GLN A 67 -4.07 -4.65 10.93
C GLN A 67 -4.98 -3.98 11.98
N ARG A 68 -6.16 -4.54 12.21
CA ARG A 68 -7.12 -4.09 13.24
C ARG A 68 -7.54 -2.61 13.07
N VAL A 69 -7.65 -2.16 11.84
CA VAL A 69 -8.07 -0.80 11.46
C VAL A 69 -9.59 -0.68 11.53
N ALA A 70 -10.08 0.39 12.15
CA ALA A 70 -11.51 0.73 12.17
C ALA A 70 -11.91 1.65 10.99
N ASP A 71 -11.00 2.53 10.56
CA ASP A 71 -11.26 3.52 9.53
C ASP A 71 -9.98 3.90 8.75
N VAL A 72 -10.15 4.11 7.44
CA VAL A 72 -9.10 4.51 6.50
C VAL A 72 -9.25 5.95 6.00
N GLU A 73 -10.25 6.70 6.46
CA GLU A 73 -10.37 8.14 6.15
C GLU A 73 -9.08 8.94 6.40
N PRO A 74 -8.27 8.69 7.46
CA PRO A 74 -7.00 9.39 7.63
C PRO A 74 -6.02 9.18 6.46
N LEU A 75 -6.02 7.99 5.83
CA LEU A 75 -5.21 7.72 4.65
C LEU A 75 -5.77 8.43 3.40
N ARG A 76 -7.09 8.53 3.27
CA ARG A 76 -7.73 9.30 2.19
C ARG A 76 -7.40 10.79 2.29
N ALA A 77 -7.54 11.37 3.49
CA ALA A 77 -7.19 12.76 3.77
C ALA A 77 -5.69 13.02 3.53
N TYR A 78 -4.84 12.06 3.90
CA TYR A 78 -3.40 12.12 3.61
C TYR A 78 -3.11 12.19 2.11
N LEU A 79 -3.70 11.30 1.31
CA LEU A 79 -3.53 11.31 -0.15
C LEU A 79 -4.04 12.62 -0.78
N GLN A 80 -5.19 13.12 -0.33
CA GLN A 80 -5.69 14.43 -0.76
C GLN A 80 -4.72 15.57 -0.40
N GLY A 81 -4.14 15.54 0.79
CA GLY A 81 -3.13 16.52 1.23
C GLY A 81 -1.85 16.48 0.40
N LEU A 82 -1.51 15.33 -0.19
CA LEU A 82 -0.41 15.19 -1.17
C LEU A 82 -0.79 15.64 -2.59
N GLY A 83 -2.05 16.05 -2.83
CA GLY A 83 -2.55 16.43 -4.16
C GLY A 83 -3.00 15.25 -5.02
N TYR A 84 -3.22 14.07 -4.42
CA TYR A 84 -3.81 12.94 -5.11
C TYR A 84 -5.33 13.01 -5.06
N HIS A 85 -5.96 12.67 -6.18
CA HIS A 85 -7.39 12.56 -6.31
C HIS A 85 -7.79 11.12 -6.55
N ARG A 86 -8.90 10.72 -5.93
CA ARG A 86 -9.48 9.41 -6.15
C ARG A 86 -10.01 9.34 -7.58
N ASP A 87 -9.49 8.41 -8.37
CA ASP A 87 -9.99 8.10 -9.70
C ASP A 87 -11.35 7.40 -9.62
N LYS A 88 -12.18 7.55 -10.65
CA LYS A 88 -13.46 6.83 -10.76
C LYS A 88 -13.24 5.32 -10.99
N ARG A 89 -12.11 4.96 -11.59
CA ARG A 89 -11.66 3.58 -11.79
C ARG A 89 -11.36 2.92 -10.46
N ARG A 90 -11.65 1.63 -10.39
CA ARG A 90 -11.23 0.74 -9.32
C ARG A 90 -10.49 -0.43 -9.92
N LEU A 91 -9.49 -0.94 -9.21
CA LEU A 91 -8.81 -2.17 -9.55
C LEU A 91 -9.22 -3.23 -8.51
N GLY A 92 -10.22 -4.04 -8.85
CA GLY A 92 -10.86 -4.93 -7.89
C GLY A 92 -11.47 -4.14 -6.72
N ALA A 93 -11.08 -4.48 -5.49
CA ALA A 93 -11.52 -3.78 -4.29
C ALA A 93 -10.75 -2.47 -4.00
N ASN A 94 -9.68 -2.19 -4.76
CA ASN A 94 -8.77 -1.09 -4.46
C ASN A 94 -9.30 0.24 -4.97
N GLU A 95 -9.18 1.27 -4.14
CA GLU A 95 -9.27 2.66 -4.56
C GLU A 95 -8.01 3.03 -5.33
N VAL A 96 -8.17 3.69 -6.48
CA VAL A 96 -7.05 4.18 -7.29
C VAL A 96 -6.93 5.68 -7.07
N TRP A 97 -5.71 6.15 -6.80
CA TRP A 97 -5.42 7.54 -6.48
C TRP A 97 -4.30 8.06 -7.39
N LEU A 98 -4.58 9.17 -8.08
CA LEU A 98 -3.72 9.74 -9.12
C LEU A 98 -3.51 11.23 -8.90
N GLN A 99 -2.36 11.73 -9.36
CA GLN A 99 -2.06 13.15 -9.43
C GLN A 99 -2.27 13.64 -10.88
N GLN A 100 -3.08 14.67 -11.10
CA GLN A 100 -3.44 15.12 -12.46
C GLN A 100 -2.29 15.79 -13.23
N GLU A 101 -1.29 16.35 -12.54
CA GLU A 101 -0.33 17.28 -13.13
C GLU A 101 1.05 16.69 -13.45
N ARG A 102 1.26 15.38 -13.28
CA ARG A 102 2.54 14.74 -13.61
C ARG A 102 2.34 13.63 -14.63
N ASP A 103 2.71 13.90 -15.87
CA ASP A 103 3.14 12.82 -16.77
C ASP A 103 4.23 12.03 -16.02
N GLY A 104 3.97 10.74 -15.76
CA GLY A 104 4.86 9.89 -14.95
C GLY A 104 4.62 9.92 -13.42
N GLY A 105 3.53 10.51 -12.92
CA GLY A 105 3.22 10.50 -11.48
C GLY A 105 2.93 9.09 -10.94
N ALA A 106 3.54 8.73 -9.80
CA ALA A 106 3.30 7.45 -9.11
C ALA A 106 1.80 7.23 -8.84
N ILE A 107 1.35 5.97 -8.83
CA ILE A 107 -0.04 5.59 -8.55
C ILE A 107 -0.15 5.07 -7.13
N PHE A 108 -1.15 5.55 -6.39
CA PHE A 108 -1.49 4.98 -5.09
C PHE A 108 -2.70 4.04 -5.19
N TYR A 109 -2.61 2.92 -4.49
CA TYR A 109 -3.72 2.00 -4.24
C TYR A 109 -4.02 1.98 -2.75
N LEU A 110 -5.29 2.13 -2.38
CA LEU A 110 -5.76 1.99 -1.01
C LEU A 110 -6.81 0.87 -0.96
N SER A 111 -6.56 -0.15 -0.14
CA SER A 111 -7.52 -1.22 0.15
C SER A 111 -7.91 -1.19 1.63
N PHE A 112 -9.15 -1.61 1.92
CA PHE A 112 -9.63 -1.78 3.28
C PHE A 112 -10.66 -2.91 3.34
N ASP A 113 -10.33 -3.96 4.08
CA ASP A 113 -11.24 -5.04 4.41
C ASP A 113 -11.84 -4.79 5.81
N ARG A 114 -13.13 -4.43 5.84
CA ARG A 114 -13.86 -4.19 7.10
C ARG A 114 -14.10 -5.45 7.94
N GLY A 115 -14.05 -6.63 7.32
CA GLY A 115 -14.25 -7.90 8.01
C GLY A 115 -13.03 -8.30 8.84
N THR A 116 -11.84 -8.05 8.32
CA THR A 116 -10.56 -8.38 8.98
C THR A 116 -9.93 -7.18 9.69
N GLY A 117 -10.28 -5.95 9.28
CA GLY A 117 -9.61 -4.73 9.70
C GLY A 117 -8.24 -4.54 9.03
N GLU A 118 -7.97 -5.23 7.92
CA GLU A 118 -6.74 -5.03 7.16
C GLU A 118 -6.88 -3.83 6.22
N ALA A 119 -5.92 -2.90 6.28
CA ALA A 119 -5.81 -1.80 5.33
C ALA A 119 -4.41 -1.76 4.70
N VAL A 120 -4.34 -1.55 3.39
CA VAL A 120 -3.07 -1.48 2.65
C VAL A 120 -3.00 -0.19 1.86
N LEU A 121 -1.94 0.58 2.08
CA LEU A 121 -1.58 1.71 1.24
C LEU A 121 -0.32 1.35 0.45
N THR A 122 -0.45 1.26 -0.87
CA THR A 122 0.65 0.93 -1.78
C THR A 122 0.91 2.10 -2.72
N LYS A 123 2.18 2.46 -2.89
CA LYS A 123 2.67 3.34 -3.94
C LYS A 123 3.40 2.52 -4.99
N VAL A 124 2.98 2.64 -6.24
CA VAL A 124 3.66 2.07 -7.41
C VAL A 124 4.32 3.21 -8.16
N GLN A 125 5.63 3.13 -8.35
CA GLN A 125 6.38 4.14 -9.12
C GLN A 125 6.16 3.87 -10.61
N ASN A 126 5.96 4.91 -11.42
CA ASN A 126 6.01 4.74 -12.87
C ASN A 126 7.48 4.78 -13.31
N ASP A 127 7.85 3.89 -14.21
CA ASP A 127 9.17 3.88 -14.87
C ASP A 127 9.31 5.07 -15.85
#